data_AF-A0A429XBR2-F1
#
_entry.id   AF-A0A429XBR2-F1
#
_cell.length_a   1.000
_cell.length_b   1.000
_cell.length_c   1.000
_cell.angle_alpha   90.00
_cell.angle_beta   90.00
_cell.angle_gamma   90.00
#
_symmetry.space_group_name_H-M   'P 1'
#
loop_
_entity.id
_entity.type
_entity.pdbx_description
1 polymer ?
#
loop_
_entity_poly.entity_id
_entity_poly.type
_entity_poly.pdbx_seq_one_letter_code
_entity_poly.pdbx_strand_id
1 'polypeptide(L)' 'MFKTVDDFIHSFKTCLMNNFASGPSCSIQEKHDQLIAEIRASEVTPEEKEICLQNVERAYRMIKQDLFGREEEEWKLK' A
#
# COMPACT_ATOMS: atom_id res chain seq x y z
N MET A 1 -7.33 -15.46 1.49
CA MET A 1 -8.15 -14.44 2.18
C MET A 1 -8.09 -13.17 1.35
N PHE A 2 -9.24 -12.66 0.93
CA PHE A 2 -9.32 -11.39 0.18
C PHE A 2 -8.91 -10.23 1.09
N LYS A 3 -7.69 -9.71 0.89
CA LYS A 3 -7.25 -8.50 1.58
C LYS A 3 -7.93 -7.28 0.95
N THR A 4 -8.55 -6.48 1.78
CA THR A 4 -9.19 -5.22 1.39
C THR A 4 -8.15 -4.09 1.36
N VAL A 5 -8.55 -2.95 0.80
CA VAL A 5 -7.73 -1.72 0.83
C VAL A 5 -7.35 -1.35 2.27
N ASP A 6 -8.27 -1.52 3.23
CA ASP A 6 -8.02 -1.18 4.64
C ASP A 6 -6.95 -2.08 5.27
N ASP A 7 -6.96 -3.38 4.96
CA ASP A 7 -5.93 -4.33 5.41
C ASP A 7 -4.52 -3.92 4.94
N PHE A 8 -4.42 -3.44 3.70
CA PHE A 8 -3.17 -2.94 3.14
C PHE A 8 -2.76 -1.60 3.75
N ILE A 9 -3.69 -0.66 3.95
CA ILE A 9 -3.45 0.60 4.65
C ILE A 9 -2.90 0.33 6.05
N HIS A 10 -3.52 -0.58 6.79
CA HIS A 10 -3.04 -1.00 8.11
C HIS A 10 -1.61 -1.55 8.04
N SER A 11 -1.32 -2.41 7.05
CA SER A 11 0.03 -2.96 6.86
C SER A 11 1.09 -1.88 6.58
N PHE A 12 0.75 -0.86 5.78
CA PHE A 12 1.63 0.27 5.53
C PHE A 12 1.83 1.15 6.77
N LYS A 13 0.76 1.45 7.52
CA LYS A 13 0.83 2.24 8.76
C LYS A 13 1.68 1.54 9.83
N THR A 14 1.52 0.23 9.98
CA THR A 14 2.35 -0.58 10.89
C THR A 14 3.82 -0.56 10.48
N CYS A 15 4.12 -0.64 9.19
CA CYS A 15 5.49 -0.49 8.68
C CYS A 15 6.09 0.87 9.08
N LEU A 16 5.34 1.95 8.85
CA LEU A 16 5.75 3.31 9.21
C LEU A 16 5.98 3.45 10.73
N MET A 17 5.05 2.96 11.56
CA MET A 17 5.16 3.02 13.01
C MET A 17 6.38 2.25 13.53
N ASN A 18 6.69 1.09 12.95
CA ASN A 18 7.84 0.28 13.33
C ASN A 18 9.18 0.98 13.01
N ASN A 19 9.24 1.81 11.97
CA ASN A 19 10.43 2.62 11.69
C ASN A 19 10.73 3.65 12.79
N PHE A 20 9.70 4.16 13.48
CA PHE A 20 9.89 5.07 14.61
C PHE A 20 10.34 4.36 15.89
N ALA A 21 10.10 3.05 16.00
CA ALA A 21 10.37 2.24 17.20
C ALA A 21 11.77 1.58 17.23
N SER A 22 12.75 2.12 16.50
CA SER A 22 14.17 1.66 16.47
C SER A 22 14.45 0.35 15.71
N GLY A 23 13.52 -0.12 14.87
CA GLY A 23 13.76 -1.24 13.93
C GLY A 23 14.51 -0.81 12.65
N PRO A 24 14.93 -1.74 11.77
CA PRO A 24 15.45 -1.39 10.46
C PRO A 24 14.40 -0.58 9.70
N SER A 25 14.76 0.63 9.27
CA SER A 25 13.86 1.51 8.53
C SER A 25 13.48 0.87 7.20
N CYS A 26 12.21 0.51 7.03
CA CYS A 26 11.66 0.00 5.79
C CYS A 26 10.83 1.11 5.13
N SER A 27 11.20 1.52 3.91
CA SER A 27 10.42 2.52 3.17
C SER A 27 9.04 1.96 2.80
N ILE A 28 8.08 2.86 2.62
CA ILE A 28 6.75 2.47 2.13
C ILE A 28 6.81 1.78 0.75
N GLN A 29 7.82 2.12 -0.06
CA GLN A 29 8.05 1.51 -1.37
C GLN A 29 8.53 0.08 -1.23
N GLU A 30 9.50 -0.19 -0.34
CA GLU A 30 9.94 -1.57 -0.05
C GLU A 30 8.79 -2.42 0.48
N LYS A 31 7.94 -1.85 1.35
CA LYS A 31 6.76 -2.56 1.84
C LYS A 31 5.76 -2.85 0.73
N HIS A 32 5.59 -1.92 -0.21
CA HIS A 32 4.73 -2.09 -1.37
C HIS A 32 5.21 -3.22 -2.28
N ASP A 33 6.50 -3.22 -2.61
CA ASP A 33 7.11 -4.23 -3.48
C ASP A 33 7.07 -5.62 -2.83
N GLN A 34 7.27 -5.68 -1.51
CA GLN A 34 7.08 -6.91 -0.73
C GLN A 34 5.65 -7.44 -0.85
N LEU A 35 4.64 -6.59 -0.64
CA LEU A 35 3.23 -7.00 -0.71
C LEU A 35 2.85 -7.46 -2.13
N ILE A 36 3.35 -6.80 -3.18
CA ILE A 36 3.15 -7.25 -4.56
C ILE A 36 3.76 -8.63 -4.78
N ALA A 37 4.99 -8.86 -4.30
CA ALA A 37 5.64 -10.17 -4.42
C ALA A 37 4.85 -11.26 -3.68
N GLU A 38 4.36 -10.98 -2.47
CA GLU A 38 3.50 -11.90 -1.70
C GLU A 38 2.20 -12.23 -2.44
N ILE A 39 1.52 -11.24 -3.02
CA ILE A 39 0.28 -11.46 -3.79
C ILE A 39 0.56 -12.32 -5.03
N ARG A 40 1.67 -12.03 -5.75
CA ARG A 40 2.06 -12.80 -6.94
C ARG A 40 2.41 -14.25 -6.60
N ALA A 41 3.08 -14.47 -5.48
CA ALA A 41 3.47 -15.80 -5.00
C ALA A 41 2.31 -16.60 -4.36
N SER A 42 1.20 -15.96 -4.02
CA SER A 42 0.05 -16.61 -3.40
C SER A 42 -0.59 -17.67 -4.30
N GLU A 43 -1.16 -18.73 -3.72
CA GLU A 43 -1.83 -19.83 -4.45
C GLU A 43 -3.32 -19.56 -4.71
N VAL A 44 -3.74 -18.29 -4.77
CA VAL A 44 -5.12 -17.87 -5.06
C VAL A 44 -5.37 -17.73 -6.57
N THR A 45 -6.64 -17.63 -6.99
CA THR A 45 -6.95 -17.54 -8.42
C THR A 45 -6.41 -16.26 -9.05
N PRO A 46 -6.19 -16.22 -10.38
CA PRO A 46 -5.74 -15.01 -11.06
C PRO A 46 -6.64 -13.80 -10.80
N GLU A 47 -7.95 -14.00 -10.72
CA GLU A 47 -8.92 -12.94 -10.43
C GLU A 47 -8.74 -12.38 -9.01
N GLU A 48 -8.53 -13.26 -8.02
CA GLU A 48 -8.26 -12.86 -6.64
C GLU A 48 -6.93 -12.09 -6.52
N LYS A 49 -5.91 -12.51 -7.26
CA LYS A 49 -4.62 -11.79 -7.33
C LYS A 49 -4.79 -10.40 -7.91
N GLU A 50 -5.50 -10.27 -9.02
CA GLU A 50 -5.74 -8.98 -9.67
C GLU A 50 -6.46 -8.02 -8.73
N ILE A 51 -7.50 -8.48 -8.04
CA ILE A 51 -8.22 -7.66 -7.04
C ILE A 51 -7.27 -7.23 -5.91
N CYS A 52 -6.43 -8.14 -5.40
CA CYS A 52 -5.47 -7.79 -4.36
C CYS A 52 -4.41 -6.80 -4.85
N LEU A 53 -3.93 -6.93 -6.08
CA LEU A 53 -2.97 -6.00 -6.69
C LEU A 53 -3.58 -4.60 -6.83
N GLN A 54 -4.84 -4.50 -7.28
CA GLN A 54 -5.55 -3.22 -7.36
C GLN A 54 -5.75 -2.60 -5.98
N ASN A 55 -6.08 -3.41 -4.97
CA ASN A 55 -6.28 -2.94 -3.60
C ASN A 55 -4.98 -2.44 -2.97
N VAL A 56 -3.85 -3.13 -3.16
CA VAL A 56 -2.56 -2.69 -2.59
C VAL A 56 -2.06 -1.41 -3.25
N GLU A 57 -2.22 -1.27 -4.57
CA GLU A 57 -1.90 -0.06 -5.32
C GLU A 57 -2.73 1.14 -4.85
N ARG A 58 -4.02 0.93 -4.60
CA ARG A 58 -4.92 1.98 -4.08
C ARG A 58 -4.52 2.39 -2.66
N ALA A 59 -4.26 1.42 -1.78
CA ALA A 59 -3.78 1.68 -0.43
C ALA A 59 -2.45 2.44 -0.42
N TYR A 60 -1.52 2.07 -1.29
CA TYR A 60 -0.23 2.73 -1.42
C TYR A 60 -0.36 4.20 -1.84
N ARG A 61 -1.20 4.49 -2.84
CA ARG A 61 -1.51 5.88 -3.24
C ARG A 61 -2.14 6.69 -2.10
N MET A 62 -3.07 6.10 -1.36
CA MET A 62 -3.70 6.77 -0.22
C MET A 62 -2.68 7.10 0.88
N ILE A 63 -1.77 6.18 1.20
CA ILE A 63 -0.71 6.40 2.20
C ILE A 63 0.28 7.47 1.72
N LYS A 64 0.66 7.47 0.43
CA LYS A 64 1.51 8.52 -0.13
C LYS A 64 0.85 9.89 -0.01
N GLN A 65 -0.44 10.00 -0.33
CA GLN A 65 -1.18 11.26 -0.17
C GLN A 65 -1.30 11.68 1.31
N ASP A 66 -1.44 10.74 2.24
CA ASP A 66 -1.48 11.05 3.69
C ASP A 66 -0.12 11.57 4.19
N LEU A 67 0.98 10.95 3.73
CA LEU A 67 2.35 11.30 4.16
C LEU A 67 2.91 12.57 3.55
N PHE A 68 2.69 12.79 2.25
CA PHE A 68 3.27 13.91 1.50
C PHE A 68 2.26 15.05 1.28
N GLY A 69 1.03 14.89 1.79
CA GLY A 69 -0.09 15.75 1.45
C GLY A 69 -0.71 15.39 0.09
N ARG A 70 -1.93 15.86 -0.16
CA ARG A 70 -2.44 15.93 -1.53
C ARG A 70 -1.57 16.95 -2.26
N GLU A 71 -0.70 16.51 -3.16
CA GLU A 71 -0.34 17.40 -4.27
C GLU A 71 -1.66 17.82 -4.91
N GLU A 72 -2.05 19.08 -4.74
CA GLU A 72 -3.25 19.67 -5.31
C GLU A 72 -3.21 19.53 -6.84
N GLU A 73 -3.76 18.45 -7.38
CA GLU A 73 -4.30 18.43 -8.75
C GLU A 73 -5.72 19.06 -8.78
N GLU A 74 -5.96 20.10 -7.97
CA GLU A 74 -7.23 20.85 -7.92
C GLU A 74 -7.20 22.18 -8.71
N TRP A 75 -6.34 22.32 -9.73
CA TRP A 75 -6.21 23.62 -10.44
C TRP A 75 -6.35 23.61 -11.96
N LYS A 76 -7.12 22.69 -12.57
CA LYS A 76 -7.56 22.88 -13.97
C LYS A 76 -8.99 22.41 -14.29
N LEU A 77 -9.97 22.83 -13.50
CA LEU A 77 -11.35 22.95 -13.98
C LEU A 77 -12.00 24.21 -13.37
N LYS A 78 -11.58 25.38 -13.85
CA LYS A 78 -12.37 26.62 -13.81
C LYS A 78 -12.29 27.28 -15.18
#